data_AF-A0A381NGA5-F1
#
_entry.id   AF-A0A381NGA5-F1
#
_cell.length_a   1.000
_cell.length_b   1.000
_cell.length_c   1.000
_cell.angle_alpha   90.00
_cell.angle_beta   90.00
_cell.angle_gamma   90.00
#
_symmetry.space_group_name_H-M   'P 1'
#
loop_
_entity.id
_entity.type
_entity.pdbx_description
1 polymer ?
#
loop_
_entity_poly.entity_id
_entity_poly.type
_entity_poly.pdbx_seq_one_letter_code
_entity_poly.pdbx_strand_id
1 'polypeptide(L)'
;VSQWNPLPQQEIVEPPPRNFTAAGLGRVRVEVLNAGGREDMARLATDHLRDRGFDVVYFGNAEEFGQDSTIVLDRVARPEAAAAVARALGTDWVESQADTTLYLDVTVRLGRGWIPDAPVKESEGEEVPWWDIRRFLR
;
A
#
# COMPACT_ATOMS: atom_id res chain seq x y z
N VAL A 1 -34.71 9.39 -50.06
CA VAL A 1 -33.28 9.02 -49.89
C VAL A 1 -32.77 9.72 -48.64
N SER A 2 -32.80 9.01 -47.51
CA SER A 2 -32.45 9.58 -46.20
C SER A 2 -30.94 9.74 -46.08
N GLN A 3 -30.49 10.98 -45.89
CA GLN A 3 -29.09 11.32 -45.69
C GLN A 3 -28.75 11.09 -44.22
N TRP A 4 -28.13 9.95 -43.91
CA TRP A 4 -27.50 9.72 -42.62
C TRP A 4 -26.32 10.68 -42.47
N ASN A 5 -26.34 11.52 -41.44
CA ASN A 5 -25.21 12.33 -41.03
C ASN A 5 -24.61 11.66 -39.78
N PRO A 6 -23.38 11.12 -39.84
CA PRO A 6 -22.76 10.55 -38.65
C PRO A 6 -22.57 11.65 -37.61
N LEU A 7 -22.83 11.33 -36.33
CA LEU A 7 -22.49 12.23 -35.24
C LEU A 7 -20.99 12.55 -35.33
N PRO A 8 -20.57 13.81 -35.09
CA PRO A 8 -19.15 14.10 -34.92
C PRO A 8 -18.64 13.13 -33.88
N GLN A 9 -17.55 12.43 -34.19
CA GLN A 9 -16.89 11.50 -33.28
C GLN A 9 -16.79 12.23 -31.96
N GLN A 10 -17.69 11.93 -31.02
CA GLN A 10 -17.58 12.44 -29.67
C GLN A 10 -16.22 11.93 -29.28
N GLU A 11 -15.30 12.88 -29.13
CA GLU A 11 -14.00 12.71 -28.52
C GLU A 11 -14.15 11.55 -27.57
N ILE A 12 -13.65 10.38 -27.99
CA ILE A 12 -13.64 9.22 -27.14
C ILE A 12 -12.69 9.72 -26.07
N VAL A 13 -13.26 10.28 -25.00
CA VAL A 13 -12.51 10.65 -23.83
C VAL A 13 -12.01 9.31 -23.39
N GLU A 14 -10.78 8.99 -23.82
CA GLU A 14 -10.12 7.78 -23.40
C GLU A 14 -10.28 7.79 -21.88
N PRO A 15 -10.82 6.71 -21.27
CA PRO A 15 -10.84 6.64 -19.83
C PRO A 15 -9.42 6.99 -19.39
N PRO A 16 -9.26 7.88 -18.39
CA PRO A 16 -7.95 8.40 -18.02
C PRO A 16 -6.98 7.23 -17.96
N PRO A 17 -5.75 7.38 -18.49
CA PRO A 17 -4.81 6.27 -18.60
C PRO A 17 -4.82 5.52 -17.27
N ARG A 18 -4.96 4.19 -17.33
CA ARG A 18 -4.95 3.35 -16.13
C ARG A 18 -3.59 3.56 -15.47
N ASN A 19 -3.53 4.54 -14.56
CA ASN A 19 -2.29 5.04 -14.02
C ASN A 19 -1.53 3.87 -13.42
N PHE A 20 -0.31 3.65 -13.91
CA PHE A 20 0.60 2.67 -13.34
C PHE A 20 1.02 3.17 -11.96
N THR A 21 0.68 2.43 -10.90
CA THR A 21 1.00 2.83 -9.53
C THR A 21 2.10 1.98 -8.88
N ALA A 22 2.72 2.58 -7.86
CA ALA A 22 3.85 2.18 -7.00
C ALA A 22 5.17 1.77 -7.66
N ALA A 23 5.18 0.84 -8.62
CA ALA A 23 6.37 0.40 -9.38
C ALA A 23 6.01 -0.68 -10.41
N GLY A 24 5.00 -0.44 -11.25
CA GLY A 24 4.54 -1.46 -12.22
C GLY A 24 3.63 -2.54 -11.63
N LEU A 25 3.14 -2.36 -10.40
CA LEU A 25 2.24 -3.29 -9.71
C LEU A 25 0.78 -3.21 -10.19
N GLY A 26 0.50 -2.28 -11.11
CA GLY A 26 -0.87 -1.85 -11.41
C GLY A 26 -1.47 -1.07 -10.23
N ARG A 27 -2.76 -0.73 -10.36
CA ARG A 27 -3.54 -0.04 -9.33
C ARG A 27 -3.66 -0.92 -8.08
N VAL A 28 -3.19 -0.44 -6.93
CA VAL A 28 -3.29 -1.14 -5.64
C VAL A 28 -4.31 -0.44 -4.75
N ARG A 29 -5.45 -1.11 -4.49
CA ARG A 29 -6.55 -0.64 -3.64
C ARG A 29 -6.25 -0.91 -2.17
N VAL A 30 -6.17 0.17 -1.41
CA VAL A 30 -5.80 0.12 0.01
C VAL A 30 -6.93 0.68 0.86
N GLU A 31 -7.24 0.01 1.96
CA GLU A 31 -7.94 0.64 3.09
C GLU A 31 -6.99 0.90 4.25
N VAL A 32 -7.25 1.95 5.01
CA VAL A 32 -6.41 2.37 6.14
C VAL A 32 -7.24 2.48 7.42
N LEU A 33 -6.95 1.63 8.40
CA LEU A 33 -7.66 1.55 9.67
C LEU A 33 -6.75 1.99 10.83
N ASN A 34 -7.16 2.99 11.58
CA ASN A 34 -6.48 3.43 12.79
C ASN A 34 -6.78 2.47 13.96
N ALA A 35 -5.82 1.63 14.32
CA ALA A 35 -5.88 0.75 15.49
C ALA A 35 -5.02 1.29 16.67
N GLY A 36 -4.21 2.32 16.44
CA GLY A 36 -3.33 2.94 17.44
C GLY A 36 -4.03 3.94 18.36
N GLY A 37 -5.17 4.48 17.92
CA GLY A 37 -6.03 5.38 18.71
C GLY A 37 -5.55 6.83 18.79
N ARG A 38 -4.60 7.24 17.94
CA ARG A 38 -4.20 8.65 17.81
C ARG A 38 -5.07 9.34 16.77
N GLU A 39 -5.46 10.58 17.06
CA GLU A 39 -6.24 11.41 16.13
C GLU A 39 -5.49 11.62 14.80
N ASP A 40 -6.27 11.75 13.71
CA ASP A 40 -5.80 11.98 12.34
C ASP A 40 -4.83 10.96 11.72
N MET A 41 -4.47 9.89 12.45
CA MET A 41 -3.47 8.93 11.99
C MET A 41 -3.83 8.26 10.66
N ALA A 42 -5.08 7.82 10.49
CA ALA A 42 -5.53 7.22 9.23
C ALA A 42 -5.54 8.22 8.06
N ARG A 43 -5.83 9.50 8.34
CA ARG A 43 -5.79 10.57 7.33
C ARG A 43 -4.35 10.84 6.89
N LEU A 44 -3.43 11.01 7.83
CA LEU A 44 -2.01 11.23 7.54
C LEU A 44 -1.40 10.06 6.74
N ALA A 45 -1.73 8.82 7.11
CA ALA A 45 -1.30 7.64 6.37
C ALA A 45 -1.92 7.57 4.97
N THR A 46 -3.16 8.03 4.81
CA THR A 46 -3.83 8.11 3.52
C THR A 46 -3.10 9.07 2.58
N ASP A 47 -2.76 10.27 3.06
CA ASP A 47 -2.03 11.26 2.28
C ASP A 47 -0.64 10.71 1.90
N HIS A 48 0.08 10.13 2.86
CA HIS A 48 1.39 9.51 2.68
C HIS A 48 1.42 8.39 1.62
N LEU A 49 0.38 7.55 1.60
CA LEU A 49 0.23 6.45 0.63
C LEU A 49 -0.16 6.97 -0.76
N ARG A 50 -1.06 7.96 -0.83
CA ARG A 50 -1.48 8.56 -2.10
C ARG A 50 -0.34 9.30 -2.80
N ASP A 51 0.51 9.99 -2.05
CA ASP A 51 1.72 10.64 -2.58
C ASP A 51 2.70 9.64 -3.21
N ARG A 52 2.62 8.36 -2.83
CA ARG A 52 3.40 7.24 -3.39
C ARG A 52 2.65 6.46 -4.46
N GLY A 53 1.49 6.95 -4.86
CA GLY A 53 0.66 6.40 -5.93
C GLY A 53 -0.28 5.28 -5.52
N PHE A 54 -0.40 4.93 -4.24
CA PHE A 54 -1.40 3.93 -3.82
C PHE A 54 -2.82 4.50 -3.91
N ASP A 55 -3.76 3.67 -4.33
CA ASP A 55 -5.17 4.05 -4.37
C ASP A 55 -5.84 3.74 -3.03
N VAL A 56 -5.82 4.71 -2.13
CA VAL A 56 -6.54 4.58 -0.86
C VAL A 56 -8.03 4.82 -1.11
N VAL A 57 -8.83 3.76 -1.04
CA VAL A 57 -10.28 3.79 -1.29
C VAL A 57 -11.10 4.08 -0.03
N TYR A 58 -10.56 3.76 1.14
CA TYR A 58 -11.21 3.97 2.42
C TYR A 58 -10.18 4.26 3.52
N PHE A 59 -10.54 5.11 4.46
CA PHE A 59 -9.79 5.28 5.70
C PHE A 59 -10.74 5.54 6.87
N GLY A 60 -10.38 5.09 8.06
CA GLY A 60 -11.21 5.24 9.25
C GLY A 60 -10.56 4.66 10.51
N ASN A 61 -11.39 4.40 11.52
CA ASN A 61 -10.96 3.71 12.72
C ASN A 61 -11.12 2.20 12.55
N ALA A 62 -10.24 1.43 13.18
CA ALA A 62 -10.43 0.00 13.35
C ALA A 62 -11.56 -0.26 14.37
N GLU A 63 -12.12 -1.47 14.36
CA GLU A 63 -13.11 -1.91 15.35
C GLU A 63 -12.52 -1.94 16.77
N GLU A 64 -11.23 -2.28 16.87
CA GLU A 64 -10.48 -2.36 18.12
C GLU A 64 -9.27 -1.42 18.09
N PHE A 65 -9.02 -0.78 19.24
CA PHE A 65 -7.87 0.09 19.48
C PHE A 65 -6.87 -0.54 20.44
N GLY A 66 -5.67 0.02 20.50
CA GLY A 66 -4.60 -0.40 21.42
C GLY A 66 -3.51 -1.22 20.76
N GLN A 67 -3.51 -1.30 19.42
CA GLN A 67 -2.46 -1.96 18.68
C GLN A 67 -1.20 -1.09 18.66
N ASP A 68 -0.06 -1.64 19.06
CA ASP A 68 1.21 -0.89 19.08
C ASP A 68 1.89 -0.85 17.71
N SER A 69 1.92 -1.98 17.00
CA SER A 69 2.61 -2.15 15.72
C SER A 69 1.67 -2.01 14.53
N THR A 70 2.17 -1.47 13.41
CA THR A 70 1.44 -1.44 12.13
C THR A 70 1.58 -2.76 11.39
N ILE A 71 0.45 -3.30 10.94
CA ILE A 71 0.37 -4.52 10.14
C ILE A 71 -0.31 -4.24 8.81
N VAL A 72 0.18 -4.88 7.76
CA VAL A 72 -0.39 -4.84 6.41
C VAL A 72 -0.92 -6.22 6.05
N LEU A 73 -2.19 -6.30 5.68
CA LEU A 73 -2.87 -7.54 5.31
C LEU A 73 -3.03 -7.61 3.79
N ASP A 74 -2.51 -8.65 3.18
CA ASP A 74 -2.75 -9.01 1.77
C ASP A 74 -4.10 -9.72 1.65
N ARG A 75 -5.04 -9.11 0.92
CA ARG A 75 -6.41 -9.60 0.75
C ARG A 75 -6.62 -10.41 -0.52
N VAL A 76 -5.66 -10.38 -1.45
CA VAL A 76 -5.81 -10.98 -2.80
C VAL A 76 -4.68 -11.96 -3.15
N ALA A 77 -3.88 -12.36 -2.17
CA ALA A 77 -2.71 -13.23 -2.35
C ALA A 77 -1.69 -12.65 -3.35
N ARG A 78 -1.50 -11.32 -3.30
CA ARG A 78 -0.49 -10.57 -4.05
C ARG A 78 0.53 -9.97 -3.08
N PRO A 79 1.49 -10.78 -2.59
CA PRO A 79 2.42 -10.34 -1.55
C PRO A 79 3.28 -9.15 -1.98
N GLU A 80 3.53 -8.97 -3.28
CA GLU A 80 4.28 -7.83 -3.80
C GLU A 80 3.55 -6.49 -3.59
N ALA A 81 2.23 -6.48 -3.65
CA ALA A 81 1.40 -5.29 -3.44
C ALA A 81 1.38 -4.90 -1.96
N ALA A 82 1.17 -5.89 -1.09
CA ALA A 82 1.21 -5.68 0.36
C ALA A 82 2.61 -5.26 0.84
N ALA A 83 3.68 -5.88 0.33
CA ALA A 83 5.05 -5.50 0.65
C ALA A 83 5.37 -4.06 0.21
N ALA A 84 4.85 -3.60 -0.94
CA ALA A 84 5.03 -2.23 -1.37
C ALA A 84 4.35 -1.22 -0.42
N VAL A 85 3.14 -1.54 0.06
CA VAL A 85 2.44 -0.73 1.07
C VAL A 85 3.20 -0.74 2.41
N ALA A 86 3.68 -1.91 2.85
CA ALA A 86 4.47 -2.05 4.07
C ALA A 86 5.74 -1.20 4.04
N ARG A 87 6.52 -1.28 2.97
CA ARG A 87 7.71 -0.42 2.76
C ARG A 87 7.36 1.06 2.77
N ALA A 88 6.26 1.43 2.13
CA ALA A 88 5.81 2.83 2.14
C ALA A 88 5.49 3.32 3.56
N LEU A 89 4.95 2.46 4.42
CA LEU A 89 4.62 2.78 5.81
C LEU A 89 5.78 2.57 6.79
N GLY A 90 6.93 2.06 6.34
CA GLY A 90 8.08 1.75 7.20
C GLY A 90 7.84 0.58 8.15
N THR A 91 7.05 -0.42 7.74
CA THR A 91 6.85 -1.67 8.50
C THR A 91 7.24 -2.87 7.64
N ASP A 92 7.73 -3.93 8.29
CA ASP A 92 8.03 -5.22 7.66
C ASP A 92 6.93 -6.26 7.95
N TRP A 93 5.93 -5.91 8.77
CA TRP A 93 4.88 -6.85 9.16
C TRP A 93 3.78 -6.94 8.11
N VAL A 94 3.87 -7.98 7.28
CA VAL A 94 2.88 -8.34 6.28
C VAL A 94 2.30 -9.71 6.58
N GLU A 95 0.98 -9.84 6.53
CA GLU A 95 0.28 -11.13 6.65
C GLU A 95 -0.66 -11.36 5.47
N SER A 96 -0.75 -12.60 4.99
CA SER A 96 -1.73 -12.97 3.97
C SER A 96 -3.04 -13.41 4.64
N GLN A 97 -4.11 -12.67 4.39
CA GLN A 97 -5.46 -12.94 4.91
C GLN A 97 -6.46 -12.70 3.79
N ALA A 98 -6.44 -13.61 2.81
CA ALA A 98 -7.21 -13.46 1.58
C ALA A 98 -8.72 -13.37 1.84
N ASP A 99 -9.32 -12.28 1.36
CA ASP A 99 -10.75 -12.06 1.35
C ASP A 99 -11.10 -11.15 0.16
N THR A 100 -11.42 -11.78 -0.97
CA THR A 100 -11.73 -11.08 -2.21
C THR A 100 -13.09 -10.40 -2.20
N THR A 101 -13.95 -10.69 -1.20
CA THR A 101 -15.28 -10.08 -1.09
C THR A 101 -15.22 -8.61 -0.66
N LEU A 102 -14.09 -8.18 -0.10
CA LEU A 102 -13.83 -6.79 0.30
C LEU A 102 -13.53 -5.87 -0.88
N TYR A 103 -13.19 -6.41 -2.06
CA TYR A 103 -12.73 -5.64 -3.24
C TYR A 103 -11.52 -4.72 -2.97
N LEU A 104 -10.72 -5.09 -1.99
CA LEU A 104 -9.46 -4.47 -1.59
C LEU A 104 -8.30 -5.39 -1.96
N ASP A 105 -7.15 -4.80 -2.31
CA ASP A 105 -5.91 -5.56 -2.43
C ASP A 105 -5.22 -5.67 -1.06
N VAL A 106 -5.28 -4.58 -0.28
CA VAL A 106 -4.54 -4.45 0.97
C VAL A 106 -5.39 -3.77 2.05
N THR A 107 -5.35 -4.31 3.27
CA THR A 107 -5.84 -3.65 4.49
C THR A 107 -4.66 -3.24 5.35
N VAL A 108 -4.57 -1.97 5.73
CA VAL A 108 -3.58 -1.47 6.70
C VAL A 108 -4.25 -1.29 8.05
N ARG A 109 -3.71 -1.89 9.12
CA ARG A 109 -4.05 -1.54 10.51
C ARG A 109 -2.87 -0.80 11.13
N LEU A 110 -3.03 0.50 11.32
CA LEU A 110 -2.00 1.39 11.87
C LEU A 110 -1.89 1.21 13.37
N GLY A 111 -0.69 0.89 13.86
CA GLY A 111 -0.38 0.87 15.28
C GLY A 111 -0.01 2.24 15.82
N ARG A 112 -0.05 2.39 17.15
CA ARG A 112 0.24 3.65 17.86
C ARG A 112 1.62 4.21 17.53
N GLY A 113 2.59 3.32 17.26
CA GLY A 113 3.97 3.66 16.94
C GLY A 113 4.18 4.26 15.55
N TRP A 114 3.16 4.25 14.67
CA TRP A 114 3.31 4.81 13.33
C TRP A 114 3.41 6.34 13.35
N ILE A 115 4.36 6.88 12.58
CA ILE A 115 4.59 8.30 12.41
C ILE A 115 4.85 8.55 10.92
N PRO A 116 4.23 9.56 10.29
CA PRO A 116 4.53 9.97 8.93
C PRO A 116 6.03 10.30 8.79
N ASP A 117 6.64 9.89 7.68
CA ASP A 117 8.05 10.16 7.36
C ASP A 117 9.05 9.76 8.45
N ALA A 118 8.70 8.79 9.30
CA ALA A 118 9.71 8.11 10.11
C ALA A 118 10.82 7.63 9.15
N PRO A 119 12.10 7.86 9.45
CA PRO A 119 13.18 7.34 8.63
C PRO A 119 12.92 5.85 8.49
N VAL A 120 12.81 5.38 7.25
CA VAL A 120 12.70 3.94 6.96
C VAL A 120 13.86 3.33 7.72
N LYS A 121 13.56 2.59 8.78
CA LYS A 121 14.57 1.72 9.36
C LYS A 121 14.82 0.75 8.23
N GLU A 122 15.88 0.99 7.47
CA GLU A 122 16.49 -0.03 6.65
C GLU A 122 16.64 -1.19 7.63
N SER A 123 15.75 -2.17 7.52
CA SER A 123 15.91 -3.43 8.22
C SER A 123 17.32 -3.84 7.85
N GLU A 124 18.19 -3.92 8.86
CA GLU A 124 19.62 -4.22 8.69
C GLU A 124 19.74 -5.34 7.68
N GLY A 125 20.01 -4.95 6.44
CA GLY A 125 20.00 -5.84 5.31
C GLY A 125 21.28 -6.60 5.42
N GLU A 126 21.29 -7.69 6.17
CA GLU A 126 22.31 -8.72 6.09
C GLU A 126 23.73 -8.11 6.01
N GLU A 127 24.06 -7.21 6.94
CA GLU A 127 25.46 -6.80 7.12
C GLU A 127 26.19 -8.01 7.71
N VAL A 128 26.72 -8.84 6.82
CA VAL A 128 27.67 -9.88 7.19
C VAL A 128 28.79 -9.18 7.96
N PRO A 129 29.03 -9.51 9.24
CA PRO A 129 30.06 -8.83 10.01
C PRO A 129 31.41 -9.00 9.32
N TRP A 130 32.21 -7.93 9.30
CA TRP A 130 33.56 -7.90 8.70
C TRP A 130 34.52 -9.00 9.20
N TRP A 131 34.15 -9.71 10.27
CA TRP A 131 34.87 -10.85 10.84
C TRP A 131 34.58 -12.19 10.15
N ASP A 132 33.67 -12.27 9.17
CA ASP A 132 33.33 -13.54 8.50
C ASP A 132 34.32 -13.90 7.38
N ILE A 133 35.54 -14.26 7.79
CA ILE A 133 36.67 -14.64 6.94
C ILE A 133 36.47 -16.04 6.30
N ARG A 134 35.36 -16.73 6.61
CA ARG A 134 35.10 -18.13 6.19
C ARG A 134 34.94 -18.33 4.68
N ARG A 135 34.91 -17.25 3.89
CA ARG A 135 34.86 -17.30 2.42
C ARG A 135 36.22 -17.31 1.71
N PHE A 136 37.31 -17.00 2.42
CA PHE A 136 38.67 -16.99 1.84
C PHE A 136 39.44 -18.31 2.00
N LEU A 137 38.80 -19.32 2.59
CA LEU A 137 39.34 -20.67 2.71
C LEU A 137 38.52 -21.61 1.81
N ARG A 138 38.85 -21.64 0.52
CA ARG A 138 38.51 -22.75 -0.38
C ARG A 138 39.72 -23.12 -1.23
#